data_AF-A0A4U2DZY4-F1
#
_entry.id   AF-A0A4U2DZY4-F1
#
_cell.length_a   1.000
_cell.length_b   1.000
_cell.length_c   1.000
_cell.angle_alpha   90.00
_cell.angle_beta   90.00
_cell.angle_gamma   90.00
#
_symmetry.space_group_name_H-M   'P 1'
#
loop_
_entity.id
_entity.type
_entity.pdbx_description
1 polymer ?
#
loop_
_entity_poly.entity_id
_entity_poly.type
_entity_poly.pdbx_seq_one_letter_code
_entity_poly.pdbx_strand_id
1 'polypeptide(L)'
;NTHQFRRTLIVNFLTHDLASAPAVKQQVKHMYQYMTEYYGKGSELAFTQRLLRDWSIMEDIANEHILVKTNIYRDLYYSDCHLEGVKGKEIEAMRESAIQLTDDEIRVLIETGEWDITKTPFGYCTKAHKCEKTDTIDPS
;
A
#
# COMPACT_ATOMS: atom_id res chain seq x y z
N ASN A 1 -1.43 -27.61 15.06
CA ASN A 1 -2.08 -27.95 13.77
C ASN A 1 -1.88 -26.78 12.80
N THR A 2 -1.16 -27.00 11.69
CA THR A 2 -0.77 -25.98 10.70
C THR A 2 -1.97 -25.29 10.02
N HIS A 3 -3.11 -25.97 9.87
CA HIS A 3 -4.31 -25.37 9.28
C HIS A 3 -4.91 -24.27 10.15
N GLN A 4 -4.87 -24.44 11.48
CA GLN A 4 -5.40 -23.45 12.41
C GLN A 4 -4.53 -22.20 12.42
N PHE A 5 -3.20 -22.35 12.35
CA PHE A 5 -2.29 -21.21 12.23
C PHE A 5 -2.56 -20.40 10.95
N ARG A 6 -2.67 -21.08 9.80
CA ARG A 6 -3.00 -20.41 8.53
C ARG A 6 -4.34 -19.66 8.61
N ARG A 7 -5.34 -20.23 9.26
CA ARG A 7 -6.64 -19.57 9.49
C ARG A 7 -6.49 -18.31 10.35
N THR A 8 -5.83 -18.42 11.50
CA THR A 8 -5.59 -17.28 12.40
C THR A 8 -4.83 -16.17 11.69
N LEU A 9 -3.81 -16.51 10.91
CA LEU A 9 -3.05 -15.54 10.10
C LEU A 9 -3.95 -14.78 9.13
N ILE A 10 -4.76 -15.49 8.33
CA ILE A 10 -5.66 -14.88 7.34
C ILE A 10 -6.68 -13.97 8.03
N VAL A 11 -7.32 -14.45 9.11
CA VAL A 11 -8.30 -13.65 9.86
C VAL A 11 -7.64 -12.39 10.42
N ASN A 12 -6.43 -12.49 10.97
CA ASN A 12 -5.73 -11.36 11.55
C ASN A 12 -5.40 -10.29 10.50
N PHE A 13 -4.87 -10.71 9.35
CA PHE A 13 -4.50 -9.79 8.26
C PHE A 13 -5.71 -9.05 7.70
N LEU A 14 -6.82 -9.76 7.48
CA LEU A 14 -8.04 -9.16 6.93
C LEU A 14 -8.78 -8.28 7.96
N THR A 15 -8.76 -8.65 9.25
CA THR A 15 -9.45 -7.88 10.31
C THR A 15 -8.75 -6.55 10.58
N HIS A 16 -7.42 -6.51 10.42
CA HIS A 16 -6.59 -5.32 10.67
C HIS A 16 -6.24 -4.55 9.39
N ASP A 17 -6.78 -4.96 8.24
CA ASP A 17 -6.50 -4.35 6.93
C ASP A 17 -5.01 -4.28 6.57
N LEU A 18 -4.24 -5.30 7.00
CA LEU A 18 -2.79 -5.38 6.73
C LEU A 18 -2.48 -5.76 5.28
N ALA A 19 -3.43 -6.37 4.60
CA ALA A 19 -3.31 -6.77 3.20
C ALA A 19 -4.69 -7.03 2.59
N SER A 20 -4.81 -6.78 1.29
CA SER A 20 -5.98 -7.17 0.52
C SER A 20 -6.14 -8.69 0.45
N ALA A 21 -7.37 -9.19 0.32
CA ALA A 21 -7.61 -10.63 0.22
C ALA A 21 -6.85 -11.32 -0.93
N PRO A 22 -6.69 -10.72 -2.13
CA PRO A 22 -5.82 -11.27 -3.19
C PRO A 22 -4.35 -11.37 -2.78
N ALA A 23 -3.80 -10.38 -2.05
CA ALA A 23 -2.44 -10.42 -1.56
C ALA A 23 -2.27 -11.54 -0.51
N VAL A 24 -3.22 -11.67 0.43
CA VAL A 24 -3.24 -12.76 1.41
C VAL A 24 -3.30 -14.12 0.71
N LYS A 25 -4.13 -14.28 -0.32
CA LYS A 25 -4.20 -15.50 -1.16
C LYS A 25 -2.83 -15.87 -1.71
N GLN A 26 -2.08 -14.92 -2.28
CA GLN A 26 -0.72 -15.16 -2.78
C GLN A 26 0.22 -15.62 -1.66
N GLN A 27 0.23 -14.92 -0.52
CA GLN A 27 1.13 -15.22 0.61
C GLN A 27 0.92 -16.63 1.17
N VAL A 28 -0.34 -17.06 1.30
CA VAL A 28 -0.68 -18.40 1.81
C VAL A 28 -0.76 -19.47 0.72
N LYS A 29 -0.48 -19.10 -0.53
CA LYS A 29 -0.50 -19.96 -1.72
C LYS A 29 -1.84 -20.68 -1.93
N HIS A 30 -2.94 -19.98 -1.69
CA HIS A 30 -4.26 -20.50 -2.02
C HIS A 30 -4.48 -20.47 -3.54
N MET A 31 -5.01 -21.56 -4.09
CA MET A 31 -5.31 -21.67 -5.52
C MET A 31 -6.44 -20.71 -5.92
N TYR A 32 -7.49 -20.67 -5.11
CA TYR A 32 -8.70 -19.89 -5.36
C TYR A 32 -8.92 -18.86 -4.26
N GLN A 33 -9.42 -17.68 -4.65
CA GLN A 33 -9.77 -16.60 -3.72
C GLN A 33 -10.76 -17.06 -2.64
N TYR A 34 -11.75 -17.87 -3.05
CA TYR A 34 -12.73 -18.49 -2.17
C TYR A 34 -12.11 -19.25 -0.97
N MET A 35 -10.93 -19.85 -1.14
CA MET A 35 -10.25 -20.53 -0.03
C MET A 35 -9.79 -19.52 1.03
N THR A 36 -9.26 -18.37 0.61
CA THR A 36 -8.87 -17.29 1.52
C THR A 36 -10.09 -16.71 2.22
N GLU A 37 -11.20 -16.50 1.50
CA GLU A 37 -12.47 -16.03 2.08
C GLU A 37 -13.03 -17.02 3.10
N TYR A 38 -13.03 -18.32 2.79
CA TYR A 38 -13.48 -19.36 3.71
C TYR A 38 -12.63 -19.40 5.00
N TYR A 39 -11.31 -19.30 4.85
CA TYR A 39 -10.40 -19.24 6.01
C TYR A 39 -10.51 -17.91 6.77
N GLY A 40 -10.79 -16.82 6.06
CA GLY A 40 -10.99 -15.48 6.62
C GLY A 40 -12.38 -15.24 7.18
N LYS A 41 -13.31 -16.19 7.08
CA LYS A 41 -14.70 -16.01 7.51
C LYS A 41 -14.80 -15.45 8.93
N GLY A 42 -15.51 -14.33 9.07
CA GLY A 42 -15.66 -13.59 10.33
C GLY A 42 -14.75 -12.36 10.47
N SER A 43 -13.73 -12.23 9.62
CA SER A 43 -12.83 -11.06 9.62
C SER A 43 -13.54 -9.76 9.25
N GLU A 44 -14.42 -9.77 8.25
CA GLU A 44 -15.21 -8.59 7.86
C GLU A 44 -16.10 -8.10 9.01
N LEU A 45 -16.83 -9.01 9.66
CA LEU A 45 -17.65 -8.68 10.82
C LEU A 45 -16.78 -8.13 11.98
N ALA A 46 -15.64 -8.75 12.26
CA ALA A 46 -14.71 -8.29 13.29
C ALA A 46 -14.11 -6.90 12.95
N PHE A 47 -13.81 -6.66 11.68
CA PHE A 47 -13.37 -5.38 11.15
C PHE A 47 -14.44 -4.29 11.37
N THR A 48 -15.69 -4.58 11.00
CA THR A 48 -16.83 -3.66 11.16
C THR A 48 -17.10 -3.34 12.62
N GLN A 49 -17.04 -4.35 13.49
CA GLN A 49 -17.29 -4.19 14.91
C GLN A 49 -16.07 -3.63 15.67
N ARG A 50 -14.95 -3.37 14.98
CA ARG A 50 -13.66 -2.91 15.55
C ARG A 50 -13.20 -3.78 16.73
N LEU A 51 -13.60 -5.04 16.78
CA LEU A 51 -13.50 -5.86 18.00
C LEU A 51 -12.06 -6.26 18.37
N LEU A 52 -11.07 -5.97 17.51
CA LEU A 52 -9.72 -6.49 17.68
C LEU A 52 -8.61 -5.52 17.22
N ARG A 53 -8.91 -4.30 16.77
CA ARG A 53 -7.86 -3.39 16.26
C ARG A 53 -7.11 -2.71 17.41
N ASP A 54 -5.83 -3.04 17.54
CA ASP A 54 -4.91 -2.30 18.37
C ASP A 54 -4.60 -0.94 17.72
N TRP A 55 -5.00 0.14 18.38
CA TRP A 55 -4.80 1.50 17.88
C TRP A 55 -3.33 1.87 17.73
N SER A 56 -2.45 1.34 18.60
CA SER A 56 -1.01 1.61 18.50
C SER A 56 -0.42 1.05 17.22
N ILE A 57 -0.78 -0.18 16.85
CA ILE A 57 -0.34 -0.82 15.61
C ILE A 57 -0.88 -0.07 14.39
N MET A 58 -2.14 0.39 14.44
CA MET A 58 -2.73 1.15 13.33
C MET A 58 -2.02 2.50 13.13
N GLU A 59 -1.64 3.17 14.22
CA GLU A 59 -0.86 4.40 14.20
C GLU A 59 0.55 4.16 13.63
N ASP A 60 1.23 3.10 14.07
CA ASP A 60 2.54 2.72 13.53
C ASP A 60 2.49 2.43 12.02
N ILE A 61 1.47 1.71 11.55
CA ILE A 61 1.28 1.43 10.12
C ILE A 61 1.03 2.72 9.33
N ALA A 62 0.19 3.63 9.85
CA ALA A 62 -0.07 4.90 9.20
C ALA A 62 1.21 5.75 9.08
N ASN A 63 2.00 5.80 10.14
CA ASN A 63 3.29 6.50 10.17
C ASN A 63 4.29 5.88 9.19
N GLU A 64 4.37 4.55 9.12
CA GLU A 64 5.24 3.85 8.18
C GLU A 64 4.80 4.08 6.72
N HIS A 65 3.49 4.11 6.45
CA HIS A 65 2.98 4.46 5.11
C HIS A 65 3.42 5.85 4.67
N ILE A 66 3.38 6.84 5.56
CA ILE A 66 3.85 8.20 5.29
C ILE A 66 5.37 8.20 5.05
N LEU A 67 6.14 7.48 5.86
CA LEU A 67 7.59 7.36 5.70
C LEU A 67 7.97 6.74 4.34
N VAL A 68 7.33 5.62 3.96
CA VAL A 68 7.56 4.95 2.68
C VAL A 68 7.22 5.88 1.52
N LYS A 69 6.08 6.58 1.58
CA LYS A 69 5.69 7.57 0.56
C LYS A 69 6.69 8.72 0.46
N THR A 70 7.21 9.20 1.59
CA THR A 70 8.24 10.24 1.64
C THR A 70 9.52 9.78 0.95
N ASN A 71 9.98 8.56 1.21
CA ASN A 71 11.14 7.98 0.55
C ASN A 71 10.94 7.84 -0.96
N ILE A 72 9.76 7.35 -1.39
CA ILE A 72 9.42 7.25 -2.82
C ILE A 72 9.39 8.63 -3.47
N TYR A 73 8.86 9.66 -2.80
CA TYR A 73 8.92 11.03 -3.31
C TYR A 73 10.37 11.44 -3.57
N ARG A 74 11.27 11.24 -2.60
CA ARG A 74 12.68 11.58 -2.76
C ARG A 74 13.32 10.81 -3.91
N ASP A 75 13.05 9.52 -4.03
CA ASP A 75 13.56 8.71 -5.13
C ASP A 75 13.07 9.23 -6.49
N LEU A 76 11.80 9.66 -6.58
CA LEU A 76 11.25 10.17 -7.84
C LEU A 76 11.75 11.56 -8.19
N TYR A 77 11.85 12.47 -7.23
CA TYR A 77 12.14 13.89 -7.52
C TYR A 77 13.61 14.29 -7.30
N TYR A 78 14.35 13.57 -6.46
CA TYR A 78 15.70 13.96 -6.05
C TYR A 78 16.79 12.96 -6.42
N SER A 79 16.45 11.80 -6.96
CA SER A 79 17.45 10.88 -7.52
C SER A 79 17.76 11.23 -8.98
N ASP A 80 18.92 10.78 -9.45
CA ASP A 80 19.31 10.84 -10.86
C ASP A 80 18.82 9.62 -11.67
N CYS A 81 17.98 8.77 -11.07
CA CYS A 81 17.47 7.58 -11.73
C CYS A 81 16.51 7.95 -12.87
N HIS A 82 16.69 7.29 -14.02
CA HIS A 82 15.81 7.47 -15.17
C HIS A 82 14.39 6.95 -14.87
N LEU A 83 13.37 7.74 -15.20
CA LEU A 83 11.97 7.39 -15.03
C LEU A 83 11.28 7.14 -16.36
N GLU A 84 10.59 6.01 -16.43
CA GLU A 84 9.82 5.61 -17.60
C GLU A 84 8.40 6.18 -17.62
N GLY A 85 7.81 6.21 -18.81
CA GLY A 85 6.42 6.63 -19.04
C GLY A 85 6.22 8.15 -19.08
N VAL A 86 5.02 8.57 -19.48
CA VAL A 86 4.68 9.99 -19.69
C VAL A 86 4.90 10.80 -18.41
N LYS A 87 4.41 10.29 -17.28
CA LYS A 87 4.54 10.99 -16.00
C LYS A 87 5.97 10.99 -15.47
N GLY A 88 6.74 9.93 -15.69
CA GLY A 88 8.15 9.86 -15.32
C GLY A 88 8.96 10.97 -16.00
N LYS A 89 8.79 11.13 -17.31
CA LYS A 89 9.43 12.21 -18.10
C LYS A 89 9.04 13.61 -17.63
N GLU A 90 7.77 13.81 -17.25
CA GLU A 90 7.34 15.09 -16.64
C GLU A 90 8.07 15.35 -15.31
N ILE A 91 8.21 14.33 -14.47
CA ILE A 91 8.91 14.44 -13.18
C ILE A 91 10.39 14.76 -13.41
N GLU A 92 11.06 14.07 -14.34
CA GLU A 92 12.47 14.34 -14.69
C GLU A 92 12.68 15.79 -15.13
N ALA A 93 11.80 16.30 -16.00
CA ALA A 93 11.86 17.69 -16.44
C ALA A 93 11.65 18.70 -15.29
N MET A 94 10.88 18.33 -14.26
CA MET A 94 10.69 19.18 -13.08
C MET A 94 11.93 19.23 -12.18
N ARG A 95 12.78 18.18 -12.17
CA ARG A 95 13.96 18.10 -11.29
C ARG A 95 14.92 19.27 -11.47
N GLU A 96 15.07 19.78 -12.69
CA GLU A 96 15.95 20.92 -13.01
C GLU A 96 15.51 22.23 -12.34
N SER A 97 14.21 22.38 -12.06
CA SER A 97 13.60 23.60 -11.50
C SER A 97 13.04 23.43 -10.08
N ALA A 98 13.14 22.23 -9.51
CA ALA A 98 12.48 21.90 -8.26
C ALA A 98 13.21 22.50 -7.05
N ILE A 99 12.46 23.18 -6.19
CA ILE A 99 12.92 23.51 -4.84
C ILE A 99 12.95 22.22 -4.04
N GLN A 100 14.08 21.95 -3.39
CA GLN A 100 14.24 20.81 -2.49
C GLN A 100 13.40 21.04 -1.23
N LEU A 101 12.36 20.25 -1.05
CA LEU A 101 11.55 20.19 0.16
C LEU A 101 12.26 19.33 1.20
N THR A 102 12.10 19.71 2.46
CA THR A 102 12.46 18.90 3.63
C THR A 102 11.50 17.72 3.77
N ASP A 103 11.92 16.69 4.52
CA ASP A 103 11.08 15.51 4.74
C ASP A 103 9.77 15.86 5.44
N ASP A 104 9.77 16.84 6.36
CA ASP A 104 8.55 17.31 7.03
C ASP A 104 7.59 18.00 6.06
N GLU A 105 8.09 18.81 5.12
CA GLU A 105 7.26 19.43 4.08
C GLU A 105 6.66 18.37 3.14
N ILE A 106 7.43 17.34 2.77
CA ILE A 106 6.93 16.24 1.93
C ILE A 106 5.85 15.45 2.68
N ARG A 107 6.04 15.19 3.99
CA ARG A 107 5.03 14.54 4.83
C ARG A 107 3.72 15.33 4.84
N VAL A 108 3.78 16.65 4.98
CA VAL A 108 2.59 17.51 4.91
C VAL A 108 1.87 17.37 3.56
N LEU A 109 2.59 17.31 2.44
CA LEU A 109 1.98 17.08 1.12
C LEU A 109 1.25 15.73 1.03
N ILE A 110 1.81 14.69 1.64
CA ILE A 110 1.22 13.34 1.69
C ILE A 110 -0.02 13.32 2.58
N GLU A 111 0.06 13.91 3.76
CA GLU A 111 -1.03 13.95 4.75
C GLU A 111 -2.21 14.78 4.27
N THR A 112 -1.95 15.90 3.59
CA THR A 112 -2.98 16.76 2.98
C THR A 112 -3.56 16.16 1.70
N GLY A 113 -2.92 15.13 1.13
CA GLY A 113 -3.32 14.50 -0.12
C GLY A 113 -2.98 15.31 -1.37
N GLU A 114 -2.17 16.38 -1.24
CA GLU A 114 -1.64 17.13 -2.38
C GLU A 114 -0.69 16.29 -3.23
N TRP A 115 -0.01 15.34 -2.59
CA TRP A 115 0.76 14.31 -3.27
C TRP A 115 0.37 12.92 -2.80
N ASP A 116 0.11 12.03 -3.76
CA ASP A 116 -0.19 10.64 -3.47
C ASP A 116 0.32 9.72 -4.58
N ILE A 117 0.63 8.50 -4.21
CA ILE A 117 1.16 7.49 -5.11
C ILE A 117 0.66 6.10 -4.73
N THR A 118 0.33 5.33 -5.76
CA THR A 118 -0.14 3.95 -5.60
C THR A 118 0.77 3.02 -6.37
N LYS A 119 1.25 1.95 -5.72
CA LYS A 119 1.98 0.87 -6.40
C LYS A 119 1.03 0.08 -7.29
N THR A 120 1.46 -0.19 -8.50
CA THR A 120 0.76 -1.03 -9.49
C THR A 120 1.72 -2.10 -10.00
N PRO A 121 1.22 -3.15 -10.68
CA PRO A 121 2.07 -4.17 -11.30
C PRO A 121 3.06 -3.65 -12.36
N PHE A 122 2.86 -2.42 -12.84
CA PHE A 122 3.69 -1.78 -13.86
C PHE A 122 4.62 -0.70 -13.29
N GLY A 123 4.74 -0.61 -11.96
CA GLY A 123 5.45 0.47 -11.26
C GLY A 123 4.48 1.38 -10.50
N TYR A 124 4.80 2.65 -10.37
CA TYR A 124 4.01 3.58 -9.56
C TYR A 124 3.04 4.43 -10.39
N CYS A 125 1.87 4.73 -9.82
CA CYS A 125 0.91 5.67 -10.38
C CYS A 125 0.69 6.85 -9.45
N THR A 126 0.87 8.08 -9.96
CA THR A 126 0.69 9.33 -9.21
C THR A 126 -0.74 9.88 -9.28
N LYS A 127 -1.72 9.14 -9.82
CA LYS A 127 -3.12 9.59 -9.93
C LYS A 127 -3.95 9.29 -8.67
N ALA A 128 -3.32 9.06 -7.53
CA ALA A 128 -3.98 8.73 -6.26
C ALA A 128 -5.05 7.62 -6.45
N HIS A 129 -6.20 7.77 -5.78
CA HIS A 129 -7.39 6.91 -5.84
C HIS A 129 -7.96 6.63 -7.25
N LYS A 130 -7.54 7.36 -8.30
CA LYS A 130 -7.97 7.07 -9.69
C LYS A 130 -7.22 5.91 -10.32
N CYS A 131 -6.24 5.34 -9.61
CA CYS A 131 -5.39 4.25 -10.07
C CYS A 131 -5.59 2.95 -9.30
N GLU A 132 -6.69 2.82 -8.55
CA GLU A 132 -7.08 1.59 -7.85
C GLU A 132 -7.34 0.46 -8.86
N LYS A 133 -6.28 -0.25 -9.21
CA LYS A 133 -6.33 -1.52 -9.93
C LYS A 133 -6.47 -2.66 -8.92
N THR A 134 -7.50 -2.60 -8.09
CA THR A 134 -7.81 -3.62 -7.06
C THR A 134 -7.95 -5.03 -7.63
N ASP A 135 -8.26 -5.15 -8.92
CA ASP A 135 -8.36 -6.42 -9.64
C ASP A 135 -7.04 -6.87 -10.30
N THR A 136 -5.99 -6.04 -10.31
CA THR A 136 -4.71 -6.40 -10.94
C THR A 136 -3.70 -6.80 -9.88
N ILE A 137 -3.45 -8.09 -9.80
CA ILE A 137 -2.47 -8.67 -8.90
C ILE A 137 -1.08 -8.50 -9.52
N ASP A 138 -0.14 -7.94 -8.77
CA ASP A 138 1.28 -7.94 -9.15
C ASP A 138 1.78 -9.39 -9.13
N PRO A 139 2.27 -9.95 -10.26
CA PRO A 139 2.77 -11.32 -10.31
C PRO A 139 4.15 -11.47 -9.66
N SER A 140 4.81 -10.37 -9.29
CA SER A 140 6.15 -10.35 -8.71
C SER A 140 6.18 -10.61 -7.20
#